data_AF-A0A2Z6MQT8-F1
#
_entry.id   AF-A0A2Z6MQT8-F1
#
_cell.length_a   1.000
_cell.length_b   1.000
_cell.length_c   1.000
_cell.angle_alpha   90.00
_cell.angle_beta   90.00
_cell.angle_gamma   90.00
#
_symmetry.space_group_name_H-M   'P 1'
#
loop_
_entity.id
_entity.type
_entity.pdbx_description
1 polymer ?
#
loop_
_entity_poly.entity_id
_entity_poly.type
_entity_poly.pdbx_seq_one_letter_code
_entity_poly.pdbx_strand_id
1 'polypeptide(L)'
;MKGGVSHHWCFEQFSGTGPRWFNILSAYDAGAKIVKIYPVSALGGFQYIAALKKPFPHVSMVASQGITIDSIGEYVMRGASSVVLSDAIFDKEAICECNFSKIYKLAQSATLLGNQAVNK
;
A
#
# COMPACT_ATOMS: atom_id res chain seq x y z
N MET A 1 8.42 -31.98 -16.90
CA MET A 1 9.14 -30.84 -16.29
C MET A 1 8.42 -29.57 -16.70
N LYS A 2 7.57 -29.01 -15.83
CA LYS A 2 6.93 -27.71 -16.03
C LYS A 2 7.17 -26.88 -14.78
N GLY A 3 7.57 -25.62 -14.95
CA GLY A 3 7.78 -24.70 -13.85
C GLY A 3 8.13 -23.30 -14.34
N GLY A 4 7.28 -22.74 -15.21
CA GLY A 4 7.37 -21.33 -15.61
C GLY A 4 6.96 -20.45 -14.43
N VAL A 5 7.83 -19.54 -14.03
CA VAL A 5 7.63 -18.66 -12.87
C VAL A 5 6.76 -17.48 -13.29
N SER A 6 5.44 -17.62 -13.14
CA SER A 6 4.52 -16.49 -13.32
C SER A 6 4.73 -15.48 -12.19
N HIS A 7 5.10 -14.25 -12.55
CA HIS A 7 5.15 -13.12 -11.63
C HIS A 7 3.72 -12.71 -11.26
N HIS A 8 3.10 -13.42 -10.31
CA HIS A 8 1.78 -13.08 -9.78
C HIS A 8 1.90 -11.85 -8.88
N TRP A 9 1.54 -10.69 -9.44
CA TRP A 9 0.95 -9.63 -8.64
C TRP A 9 -0.41 -10.16 -8.17
N CYS A 10 -0.56 -10.44 -6.87
CA CYS A 10 -1.87 -10.83 -6.33
C CYS A 10 -2.76 -9.58 -6.25
N PHE A 11 -3.39 -9.26 -7.38
CA PHE A 11 -4.55 -8.39 -7.51
C PHE A 11 -5.77 -9.24 -7.90
N GLU A 12 -5.84 -10.48 -7.39
CA GLU A 12 -7.00 -11.34 -7.62
C GLU A 12 -8.03 -11.09 -6.52
N GLN A 13 -9.14 -10.44 -6.90
CA GLN A 13 -10.41 -10.75 -6.28
C GLN A 13 -10.76 -12.18 -6.68
N PHE A 14 -10.31 -13.16 -5.89
CA PHE A 14 -10.50 -14.57 -6.21
C PHE A 14 -12.00 -14.92 -6.20
N SER A 15 -12.54 -15.17 -7.38
CA SER A 15 -13.84 -15.83 -7.60
C SER A 15 -13.75 -17.35 -7.40
N GLY A 16 -13.15 -17.78 -6.28
CA GLY A 16 -12.97 -19.19 -5.94
C GLY A 16 -13.89 -19.61 -4.80
N THR A 17 -14.74 -20.60 -5.05
CA THR A 17 -15.76 -21.14 -4.14
C THR A 17 -15.21 -21.69 -2.82
N GLY A 18 -15.36 -20.93 -1.73
CA GLY A 18 -15.21 -21.41 -0.35
C GLY A 18 -14.91 -20.28 0.64
N PRO A 19 -15.39 -20.33 1.91
CA PRO A 19 -15.15 -19.28 2.89
C PRO A 19 -13.73 -19.42 3.47
N ARG A 20 -12.70 -19.19 2.66
CA ARG A 20 -11.38 -18.88 3.20
C ARG A 20 -11.38 -17.39 3.52
N TRP A 21 -11.52 -17.08 4.80
CA TRP A 21 -11.24 -15.74 5.31
C TRP A 21 -9.80 -15.37 4.91
N PHE A 22 -9.68 -14.54 3.87
CA PHE A 22 -8.40 -14.18 3.30
C PHE A 22 -7.63 -13.31 4.29
N ASN A 23 -6.62 -13.91 4.92
CA ASN A 23 -5.76 -13.24 5.88
C ASN A 23 -4.32 -13.20 5.37
N ILE A 24 -3.50 -12.39 6.03
CA ILE A 24 -2.11 -12.11 5.62
C ILE A 24 -1.29 -13.40 5.48
N LEU A 25 -1.47 -14.35 6.40
CA LEU A 25 -0.77 -15.62 6.38
C LEU A 25 -1.16 -16.47 5.18
N SER A 26 -2.46 -16.62 4.90
CA SER A 26 -2.95 -17.37 3.74
C SER A 26 -2.44 -16.79 2.42
N ALA A 27 -2.35 -15.46 2.32
CA ALA A 27 -1.80 -14.80 1.14
C ALA A 27 -0.31 -15.08 0.98
N TYR A 28 0.46 -14.98 2.06
CA TYR A 28 1.89 -15.26 2.06
C TYR A 28 2.18 -16.73 1.73
N ASP A 29 1.46 -17.67 2.33
CA ASP A 29 1.59 -19.12 2.08
C ASP A 29 1.22 -19.49 0.64
N ALA A 30 0.28 -18.74 0.03
CA ALA A 30 -0.05 -18.85 -1.38
C ALA A 30 1.04 -18.26 -2.32
N GLY A 31 2.13 -17.72 -1.77
CA GLY A 31 3.26 -17.18 -2.52
C GLY A 31 3.16 -15.69 -2.86
N ALA A 32 2.29 -14.93 -2.20
CA ALA A 32 2.22 -13.49 -2.43
C ALA A 32 3.54 -12.81 -2.01
N LYS A 33 4.17 -12.11 -2.96
CA LYS A 33 5.41 -11.34 -2.70
C LYS A 33 5.15 -10.10 -1.84
N ILE A 34 3.93 -9.57 -1.88
CA ILE A 34 3.53 -8.38 -1.15
C ILE A 34 2.02 -8.44 -0.87
N VAL A 35 1.61 -8.00 0.31
CA VAL A 35 0.20 -8.01 0.75
C VAL A 35 -0.31 -6.58 0.88
N LYS A 36 -1.41 -6.26 0.22
CA LYS A 36 -2.05 -4.94 0.32
C LYS A 36 -2.95 -4.88 1.56
N ILE A 37 -2.76 -3.86 2.38
CA ILE A 37 -3.61 -3.53 3.52
C ILE A 37 -4.52 -2.37 3.10
N TYR A 38 -5.82 -2.65 3.05
CA TYR A 38 -6.83 -1.73 2.53
C TYR A 38 -8.18 -1.99 3.21
N PRO A 39 -8.93 -0.96 3.62
CA PRO A 39 -8.55 0.45 3.72
C PRO A 39 -7.73 0.74 4.99
N VAL A 40 -6.46 1.14 4.85
CA VAL A 40 -5.55 1.20 6.02
C VAL A 40 -5.96 2.26 7.05
N SER A 41 -6.48 3.41 6.61
CA SER A 41 -6.91 4.48 7.52
C SER A 41 -8.02 4.02 8.48
N ALA A 42 -9.03 3.32 7.95
CA ALA A 42 -10.15 2.81 8.75
C ALA A 42 -9.76 1.64 9.66
N LEU A 43 -8.65 0.95 9.35
CA LEU A 43 -8.14 -0.17 10.14
C LEU A 43 -7.20 0.27 11.28
N GLY A 44 -6.91 1.57 11.41
CA GLY A 44 -6.01 2.12 12.44
C GLY A 44 -4.70 2.71 11.90
N GLY A 45 -4.59 2.87 10.58
CA GLY A 45 -3.51 3.61 9.92
C GLY A 45 -2.11 3.01 10.13
N PHE A 46 -1.12 3.86 10.30
CA PHE A 46 0.28 3.44 10.46
C PHE A 46 0.51 2.60 11.74
N GLN A 47 -0.30 2.77 12.78
CA GLN A 47 -0.26 1.93 13.98
C GLN A 47 -0.72 0.49 13.68
N TYR A 48 -1.70 0.33 12.80
CA TYR A 48 -2.15 -0.98 12.36
C TYR A 48 -1.05 -1.72 11.58
N ILE A 49 -0.34 -1.02 10.69
CA ILE A 49 0.82 -1.60 9.99
C ILE A 49 1.90 -2.07 10.98
N ALA A 50 2.26 -1.23 11.96
CA ALA A 50 3.20 -1.65 13.01
C ALA A 50 2.71 -2.87 13.80
N ALA A 51 1.41 -2.94 14.11
CA ALA A 51 0.82 -4.07 14.80
C ALA A 51 0.88 -5.36 13.97
N LEU A 52 0.64 -5.28 12.65
CA LEU A 52 0.75 -6.41 11.73
C LEU A 52 2.19 -6.87 11.51
N LYS A 53 3.15 -5.94 11.51
CA LYS A 53 4.57 -6.27 11.35
C LYS A 53 5.16 -7.05 12.52
N LYS A 54 4.58 -6.97 13.73
CA LYS A 54 5.03 -7.77 14.89
C LYS A 54 4.92 -9.28 14.65
N PRO A 55 3.75 -9.85 14.30
CA PRO A 55 3.63 -11.27 13.97
C PRO A 55 4.15 -11.62 12.55
N PHE A 56 4.18 -10.66 11.62
CA PHE A 56 4.56 -10.90 10.22
C PHE A 56 5.75 -10.02 9.76
N PRO A 57 6.94 -10.10 10.40
CA PRO A 57 8.05 -9.20 10.11
C PRO A 57 8.57 -9.35 8.67
N HIS A 58 8.54 -10.58 8.15
CA HIS A 58 9.03 -10.96 6.82
C HIS A 58 8.03 -10.71 5.68
N VAL A 59 6.75 -10.43 5.98
CA VAL A 59 5.74 -10.19 4.95
C VAL A 59 5.85 -8.75 4.48
N SER A 60 6.16 -8.52 3.20
CA SER A 60 6.12 -7.16 2.62
C SER A 60 4.68 -6.68 2.51
N MET A 61 4.44 -5.42 2.85
CA MET A 61 3.08 -4.86 2.93
C MET A 61 2.98 -3.53 2.19
N VAL A 62 1.87 -3.34 1.46
CA VAL A 62 1.49 -2.06 0.86
C VAL A 62 0.35 -1.46 1.67
N ALA A 63 0.55 -0.28 2.26
CA ALA A 63 -0.53 0.47 2.89
C ALA A 63 -1.31 1.28 1.84
N SER A 64 -2.64 1.25 1.88
CA SER A 64 -3.46 1.91 0.86
C SER A 64 -4.78 2.47 1.39
N GLN A 65 -5.19 3.61 0.82
CA GLN A 65 -6.39 4.39 1.12
C GLN A 65 -6.33 5.21 2.42
N GLY A 66 -6.70 6.49 2.32
CA GLY A 66 -6.70 7.43 3.45
C GLY A 66 -5.30 7.78 3.97
N ILE A 67 -4.29 7.70 3.10
CA ILE A 67 -2.92 8.13 3.39
C ILE A 67 -2.74 9.54 2.84
N THR A 68 -2.17 10.41 3.66
CA THR A 68 -1.80 11.79 3.30
C THR A 68 -0.32 11.88 2.95
N ILE A 69 0.11 12.95 2.26
CA ILE A 69 1.51 13.12 1.85
C ILE A 69 2.46 13.21 3.07
N ASP A 70 2.05 13.89 4.12
CA ASP A 70 2.81 14.05 5.37
C ASP A 70 2.95 12.74 6.17
N SER A 71 2.00 11.81 6.04
CA SER A 71 2.02 10.54 6.77
C SER A 71 2.85 9.43 6.10
N ILE A 72 3.36 9.64 4.87
CA ILE A 72 4.19 8.66 4.13
C ILE A 72 5.33 8.13 5.01
N GLY A 73 6.04 9.04 5.69
CA GLY A 73 7.19 8.70 6.53
C GLY A 73 6.83 7.77 7.68
N GLU A 74 5.71 8.01 8.37
CA GLU A 74 5.23 7.15 9.45
C GLU A 74 4.92 5.74 8.94
N TYR A 75 4.23 5.61 7.81
CA TYR A 75 3.92 4.27 7.26
C TYR A 75 5.18 3.47 6.95
N VAL A 76 6.15 4.09 6.27
CA VAL A 76 7.42 3.43 5.92
C VAL A 76 8.20 3.07 7.18
N MET A 77 8.35 4.00 8.13
CA MET A 77 9.04 3.77 9.40
C MET A 77 8.39 2.64 10.23
N ARG A 78 7.07 2.50 10.17
CA ARG A 78 6.30 1.45 10.86
C ARG A 78 6.32 0.11 10.15
N GLY A 79 7.03 0.02 9.01
CA GLY A 79 7.32 -1.22 8.29
C GLY A 79 6.46 -1.44 7.03
N ALA A 80 5.71 -0.45 6.55
CA ALA A 80 5.15 -0.54 5.21
C ALA A 80 6.28 -0.57 4.18
N SER A 81 6.25 -1.54 3.27
CA SER A 81 7.21 -1.61 2.16
C SER A 81 6.90 -0.56 1.09
N SER A 82 5.64 -0.17 0.96
CA SER A 82 5.22 0.95 0.14
C SER A 82 3.88 1.52 0.62
N VAL A 83 3.57 2.72 0.14
CA VAL A 83 2.29 3.39 0.33
C VAL A 83 1.65 3.69 -1.02
N VAL A 84 0.32 3.71 -1.05
CA VAL A 84 -0.46 4.14 -2.22
C VAL A 84 -1.20 5.42 -1.88
N LEU A 85 -0.93 6.46 -2.66
CA LEU A 85 -1.58 7.77 -2.56
C LEU A 85 -2.55 7.93 -3.72
N SER A 86 -3.83 8.18 -3.42
CA SER A 86 -4.85 8.54 -4.41
C SER A 86 -5.31 9.98 -4.19
N ASP A 87 -6.27 10.19 -3.28
CA ASP A 87 -6.93 11.47 -3.05
C ASP A 87 -5.95 12.56 -2.57
N ALA A 88 -4.81 12.16 -1.99
CA ALA A 88 -3.75 13.06 -1.59
C ALA A 88 -2.97 13.69 -2.78
N ILE A 89 -3.02 13.08 -3.97
CA ILE A 89 -2.40 13.58 -5.20
C ILE A 89 -3.47 14.06 -6.19
N PHE A 90 -4.52 13.25 -6.35
CA PHE A 90 -5.62 13.46 -7.28
C PHE A 90 -6.76 14.23 -6.59
N ASP A 91 -6.43 15.46 -6.16
CA ASP A 91 -7.37 16.41 -5.56
C ASP A 91 -8.56 16.66 -6.50
N LYS A 92 -9.79 16.48 -6.00
CA LYS A 92 -10.99 16.46 -6.83
C LYS A 92 -11.24 17.81 -7.49
N GLU A 93 -11.04 18.89 -6.74
CA GLU A 93 -11.17 20.27 -7.22
C GLU A 93 -10.13 20.55 -8.32
N ALA A 94 -8.88 20.14 -8.11
CA ALA A 94 -7.83 20.28 -9.11
C ALA A 94 -8.13 19.52 -10.40
N ILE A 95 -8.74 18.33 -10.32
CA ILE A 95 -9.18 17.58 -11.50
C ILE A 95 -10.30 18.33 -12.23
N CYS A 96 -11.32 18.78 -11.49
CA CYS A 96 -12.44 19.53 -12.07
C CYS A 96 -11.99 20.82 -12.76
N GLU A 97 -11.00 21.50 -12.19
CA GLU A 97 -10.42 22.74 -12.73
C GLU A 97 -9.34 22.49 -13.80
N CYS A 98 -9.03 21.23 -14.12
CA CYS A 98 -7.88 20.85 -14.96
C CYS A 98 -6.55 21.47 -14.48
N ASN A 99 -6.42 21.68 -13.17
CA ASN A 99 -5.24 22.24 -12.52
C ASN A 99 -4.16 21.16 -12.34
N PHE A 100 -3.60 20.69 -13.46
CA PHE A 100 -2.54 19.68 -13.48
C PHE A 100 -1.25 20.16 -12.80
N SER A 101 -1.05 21.48 -12.70
CA SER A 101 0.08 22.06 -11.95
C SER A 101 -0.01 21.73 -10.46
N LYS A 102 -1.21 21.82 -9.86
CA LYS A 102 -1.44 21.42 -8.45
C LYS A 102 -1.18 19.92 -8.27
N ILE A 103 -1.74 19.07 -9.14
CA ILE A 103 -1.53 17.61 -9.08
C ILE A 103 -0.05 17.26 -9.21
N TYR A 104 0.67 17.90 -10.13
CA TYR A 104 2.12 17.71 -10.30
C TYR A 104 2.89 18.10 -9.04
N LYS A 105 2.57 19.24 -8.41
CA LYS A 105 3.21 19.66 -7.15
C LYS A 105 2.95 18.65 -6.03
N LEU A 106 1.73 18.14 -5.89
CA LEU A 106 1.39 17.11 -4.91
C LEU A 106 2.17 15.81 -5.16
N ALA A 107 2.24 15.35 -6.41
CA ALA A 107 3.03 14.17 -6.80
C ALA A 107 4.53 14.36 -6.55
N GLN A 108 5.07 15.56 -6.81
CA GLN A 108 6.46 15.90 -6.53
C GLN A 108 6.74 15.88 -5.02
N SER A 109 5.88 16.49 -4.21
CA SER A 109 5.99 16.45 -2.74
C SER A 109 5.92 15.02 -2.21
N ALA A 110 5.00 14.19 -2.71
CA ALA A 110 4.89 12.79 -2.36
C ALA A 110 6.17 12.01 -2.67
N THR A 111 6.74 12.22 -3.86
CA THR A 111 7.99 11.57 -4.28
C THR A 111 9.16 11.99 -3.40
N LEU A 112 9.27 13.29 -3.09
CA LEU A 112 10.32 13.81 -2.21
C LEU A 112 10.25 13.19 -0.82
N LEU A 113 9.08 13.20 -0.19
CA LEU A 113 8.91 12.63 1.16
C LEU A 113 9.07 11.10 1.15
N GLY A 114 8.61 10.41 0.10
CA GLY A 114 8.85 8.98 -0.06
C GLY A 114 10.33 8.64 -0.13
N ASN A 115 11.10 9.37 -0.94
CA ASN A 115 12.55 9.20 -1.03
C ASN A 115 13.25 9.49 0.30
N GLN A 116 12.83 10.53 1.03
CA GLN A 116 13.37 10.82 2.36
C GLN A 116 13.04 9.74 3.38
N ALA A 117 11.86 9.12 3.29
CA ALA A 117 11.45 8.06 4.20
C ALA A 117 12.22 6.75 3.98
N VAL A 118 12.59 6.45 2.73
CA VAL A 118 13.34 5.22 2.39
C VAL A 118 14.84 5.34 2.66
N ASN A 119 15.41 6.54 2.56
CA ASN A 119 16.86 6.77 2.72
C ASN A 119 17.28 7.21 4.14
N LYS A 120 16.42 7.04 5.14
CA LYS A 120 16.71 7.29 6.55
C LYS A 120 17.01 5.98 7.27
#